data_AF-W7SAH3-F1
#
_entry.id   AF-W7SAH3-F1
#
_cell.length_a   1.000
_cell.length_b   1.000
_cell.length_c   1.000
_cell.angle_alpha   90.00
_cell.angle_beta   90.00
_cell.angle_gamma   90.00
#
_symmetry.space_group_name_H-M   'P 1'
#
loop_
_entity.id
_entity.type
_entity.pdbx_description
1 polymer ?
#
loop_
_entity_poly.entity_id
_entity_poly.type
_entity_poly.pdbx_seq_one_letter_code
_entity_poly.pdbx_strand_id
1 'polypeptide(L)'
;MCIVGAGPRGTSVLERLGALAGSLDLEVHVVDPFPPGPGRIWRERQPSLLWMNSTVAGVAMFGPGVPSLGEWSGLPATAFATRPQAGAYFSWVFEQAASRVSRLVVHTDRVVDIVDGRVVLSSGVAFDVDAVILAQGHIDPLPSSAELEYLDHARRFGLTYVPSGYASDVSAIPAGAPVIARGLGLTFVDYMVLLTEGRGGQFHRVPGGELVYEPSGREPVLYAGSRSGLPYHAKPGYRLAEPAPLPKFLDRETVPGAALDFGSDLWPLVVKEGAWGYYHELFLAHPERVRGQWADFVTGFEKFDWGSAELDALIEEAVPGDRFDIDALFEPLRWHGGDFHTFAERFLAEVLDVRNNRDRSPLIGAVNGIGSALGVVHELLAERRIAGASRVIDIEQRFLPMTSFLTSGPPGRRTEENAGPGPRRVRPLPRAGPGDHASCGRLRGGDRGRDAHRPLPDRGPAASAQHRPCRRSPGAGPVGAGRVRGGLRLD
;
A
#
# COMPACT_ATOMS: atom_id res chain seq x y z
N MET A 1 -18.20 -27.80 12.75
CA MET A 1 -17.51 -26.94 11.75
C MET A 1 -16.22 -26.35 12.32
N CYS A 2 -15.24 -25.99 11.50
CA CYS A 2 -13.99 -25.34 11.91
C CYS A 2 -13.76 -24.01 11.16
N ILE A 3 -13.43 -22.95 11.89
CA ILE A 3 -12.92 -21.68 11.34
C ILE A 3 -11.41 -21.64 11.57
N VAL A 4 -10.64 -21.53 10.48
CA VAL A 4 -9.18 -21.39 10.53
C VAL A 4 -8.82 -19.91 10.40
N GLY A 5 -8.34 -19.32 11.48
CA GLY A 5 -8.11 -17.89 11.63
C GLY A 5 -9.17 -17.26 12.54
N ALA A 6 -8.73 -16.62 13.62
CA ALA A 6 -9.55 -15.95 14.62
C ALA A 6 -9.37 -14.43 14.58
N GLY A 7 -8.77 -13.88 13.53
CA GLY A 7 -8.73 -12.44 13.29
C GLY A 7 -10.10 -11.87 12.88
N PRO A 8 -10.17 -10.58 12.49
CA PRO A 8 -11.44 -9.90 12.20
C PRO A 8 -12.37 -10.65 11.22
N ARG A 9 -11.81 -11.26 10.16
CA ARG A 9 -12.60 -12.06 9.20
C ARG A 9 -13.23 -13.31 9.84
N GLY A 10 -12.44 -14.07 10.61
CA GLY A 10 -12.93 -15.27 11.31
C GLY A 10 -13.98 -14.92 12.36
N THR A 11 -13.78 -13.80 13.06
CA THR A 11 -14.75 -13.23 13.99
C THR A 11 -16.07 -12.86 13.30
N SER A 12 -16.04 -12.26 12.10
CA SER A 12 -17.25 -12.01 11.28
C SER A 12 -17.98 -13.28 10.89
N VAL A 13 -17.25 -14.34 10.51
CA VAL A 13 -17.86 -15.65 10.23
C VAL A 13 -18.52 -16.21 11.50
N LEU A 14 -17.82 -16.20 12.63
CA LEU A 14 -18.34 -16.69 13.91
C LEU A 14 -19.63 -15.97 14.31
N GLU A 15 -19.68 -14.64 14.16
CA GLU A 15 -20.87 -13.87 14.48
C GLU A 15 -22.05 -14.21 13.58
N ARG A 16 -21.82 -14.37 12.27
CA ARG A 16 -22.87 -14.81 11.32
C ARG A 16 -23.36 -16.22 11.66
N LEU A 17 -22.47 -17.14 12.03
CA LEU A 17 -22.86 -18.48 12.47
C LEU A 17 -23.70 -18.42 13.74
N GLY A 18 -23.32 -17.61 14.74
CA GLY A 18 -24.13 -17.41 15.94
C GLY A 18 -25.52 -16.83 15.66
N ALA A 19 -25.62 -15.89 14.72
CA ALA A 19 -26.91 -15.33 14.29
C ALA A 19 -27.80 -16.38 13.59
N LEU A 20 -27.21 -17.34 12.87
CA LEU A 20 -27.94 -18.45 12.22
C LEU A 20 -28.22 -19.62 13.18
N ALA A 21 -27.37 -19.81 14.19
CA ALA A 21 -27.38 -20.95 15.11
C ALA A 21 -28.65 -21.04 15.99
N GLY A 22 -29.43 -19.97 16.13
CA GLY A 22 -30.78 -20.04 16.72
C GLY A 22 -31.69 -21.08 16.04
N SER A 23 -31.33 -21.52 14.82
CA SER A 23 -32.00 -22.57 14.05
C SER A 23 -31.20 -23.87 13.86
N LEU A 24 -29.94 -23.96 14.33
CA LEU A 24 -29.03 -25.07 14.03
C LEU A 24 -28.27 -25.56 15.27
N ASP A 25 -28.24 -26.87 15.50
CA ASP A 25 -27.42 -27.49 16.54
C ASP A 25 -25.93 -27.55 16.10
N LEU A 26 -25.21 -26.44 16.23
CA LEU A 26 -23.86 -26.27 15.67
C LEU A 26 -22.76 -26.29 16.74
N GLU A 27 -21.74 -27.13 16.56
CA GLU A 27 -20.45 -27.02 17.25
C GLU A 27 -19.42 -26.33 16.34
N VAL A 28 -18.80 -25.27 16.86
CA VAL A 28 -17.83 -24.45 16.12
C VAL A 28 -16.47 -24.55 16.80
N HIS A 29 -15.47 -25.03 16.07
CA HIS A 29 -14.07 -24.88 16.43
C HIS A 29 -13.52 -23.60 15.80
N VAL A 30 -12.76 -22.82 16.55
CA VAL A 30 -11.98 -21.69 16.03
C VAL A 30 -10.51 -21.96 16.32
N VAL A 31 -9.67 -21.94 15.29
CA VAL A 31 -8.25 -22.27 15.40
C VAL A 31 -7.41 -21.09 14.94
N ASP A 32 -6.55 -20.55 15.80
CA ASP A 32 -5.57 -19.51 15.45
C ASP A 32 -4.34 -19.61 16.37
N PRO A 33 -3.10 -19.48 15.85
CA PRO A 33 -1.90 -19.50 16.70
C PRO A 33 -1.75 -18.23 17.57
N PHE A 34 -2.61 -17.22 17.40
CA PHE A 34 -2.63 -15.98 18.16
C PHE A 34 -3.97 -15.78 18.88
N PRO A 35 -4.02 -14.87 19.89
CA PRO A 35 -5.27 -14.59 20.60
C PRO A 35 -6.43 -14.24 19.65
N PRO A 36 -7.63 -14.79 19.90
CA PRO A 36 -8.79 -14.58 19.05
C PRO A 36 -9.33 -13.15 19.13
N GLY A 37 -9.83 -12.64 18.01
CA GLY A 37 -10.17 -11.24 17.79
C GLY A 37 -9.05 -10.48 17.08
N PRO A 38 -7.97 -10.09 17.78
CA PRO A 38 -6.86 -9.34 17.20
C PRO A 38 -6.04 -10.13 16.18
N GLY A 39 -5.94 -11.45 16.39
CA GLY A 39 -5.02 -12.31 15.67
C GLY A 39 -3.56 -11.83 15.74
N ARG A 40 -2.78 -12.19 14.72
CA ARG A 40 -1.35 -11.81 14.61
C ARG A 40 -1.10 -10.30 14.52
N ILE A 41 -2.01 -9.56 13.88
CA ILE A 41 -1.75 -8.19 13.41
C ILE A 41 -1.95 -7.18 14.52
N TRP A 42 -3.06 -7.30 15.25
CA TRP A 42 -3.51 -6.30 16.21
C TRP A 42 -3.17 -6.67 17.65
N ARG A 43 -2.10 -7.45 17.87
CA ARG A 43 -1.66 -7.90 19.20
C ARG A 43 -1.58 -6.76 20.22
N GLU A 44 -2.13 -6.99 21.40
CA GLU A 44 -2.11 -6.00 22.50
C GLU A 44 -0.70 -5.75 23.05
N ARG A 45 0.18 -6.76 23.00
CA ARG A 45 1.55 -6.70 23.52
C ARG A 45 2.58 -6.20 22.50
N GLN A 46 2.18 -5.31 21.58
CA GLN A 46 3.11 -4.63 20.66
C GLN A 46 3.27 -3.16 21.03
N PRO A 47 4.34 -2.48 20.58
CA PRO A 47 4.55 -1.06 20.88
C PRO A 47 3.36 -0.21 20.45
N SER A 48 2.94 0.74 21.29
CA SER A 48 1.88 1.72 20.99
C SER A 48 2.27 2.70 19.86
N LEU A 49 3.54 2.67 19.43
CA LEU A 49 4.02 3.35 18.23
C LEU A 49 3.40 2.78 16.95
N LEU A 50 2.98 1.52 16.94
CA LEU A 50 2.39 0.92 15.75
C LEU A 50 0.91 1.31 15.67
N TRP A 51 0.46 1.90 14.55
CA TRP A 51 -0.90 2.40 14.39
C TRP A 51 -1.66 1.68 13.28
N MET A 52 -2.99 1.80 13.31
CA MET A 52 -3.83 1.52 12.15
C MET A 52 -3.60 2.59 11.07
N ASN A 53 -3.84 2.22 9.81
CA ASN A 53 -3.92 3.18 8.70
C ASN A 53 -5.38 3.54 8.36
N SER A 54 -6.36 3.03 9.10
CA SER A 54 -7.77 3.43 9.00
C SER A 54 -8.13 4.31 10.19
N THR A 55 -8.98 5.31 9.94
CA THR A 55 -9.54 6.12 11.04
C THR A 55 -10.44 5.24 11.90
N VAL A 56 -10.55 5.55 13.19
CA VAL A 56 -11.36 4.78 14.13
C VAL A 56 -12.85 4.75 13.75
N ALA A 57 -13.36 5.79 13.09
CA ALA A 57 -14.73 5.80 12.57
C ALA A 57 -14.92 4.89 11.35
N GLY A 58 -13.85 4.63 10.58
CA GLY A 58 -13.87 3.72 9.43
C GLY A 58 -13.72 2.24 9.80
N VAL A 59 -13.57 1.92 11.09
CA VAL A 59 -13.40 0.54 11.57
C VAL A 59 -14.66 0.14 12.33
N ALA A 60 -15.50 -0.68 11.69
CA ALA A 60 -16.72 -1.22 12.29
C ALA A 60 -16.85 -2.72 11.98
N MET A 61 -17.51 -3.45 12.89
CA MET A 61 -17.71 -4.90 12.82
C MET A 61 -19.20 -5.24 12.89
N PHE A 62 -19.63 -6.30 12.19
CA PHE A 62 -20.99 -6.90 12.21
C PHE A 62 -22.19 -6.05 11.73
N GLY A 63 -22.04 -4.73 11.57
CA GLY A 63 -23.12 -3.83 11.12
C GLY A 63 -23.92 -3.21 12.27
N PRO A 64 -25.16 -2.75 12.04
CA PRO A 64 -25.93 -1.98 13.02
C PRO A 64 -26.08 -2.69 14.37
N GLY A 65 -25.87 -1.95 15.47
CA GLY A 65 -26.00 -2.46 16.85
C GLY A 65 -24.69 -2.88 17.50
N VAL A 66 -23.59 -2.95 16.74
CA VAL A 66 -22.24 -3.11 17.30
C VAL A 66 -21.48 -1.80 17.07
N PRO A 67 -20.94 -1.14 18.12
CA PRO A 67 -20.22 0.10 17.95
C PRO A 67 -18.98 -0.10 17.08
N SER A 68 -18.72 0.89 16.22
CA SER A 68 -17.42 1.09 15.58
C SER A 68 -16.31 1.25 16.63
N LEU A 69 -15.06 1.08 16.21
CA LEU A 69 -13.90 1.32 17.07
C LEU A 69 -13.91 2.75 17.65
N GLY A 70 -14.34 3.75 16.85
CA GLY A 70 -14.48 5.12 17.30
C GLY A 70 -15.50 5.27 18.43
N GLU A 71 -16.70 4.70 18.26
CA GLU A 71 -17.76 4.71 19.28
C GLU A 71 -17.36 3.95 20.54
N TRP A 72 -16.71 2.78 20.38
CA TRP A 72 -16.27 1.95 21.50
C TRP A 72 -15.13 2.59 22.30
N SER A 73 -14.18 3.24 21.62
CA SER A 73 -13.00 3.83 22.26
C SER A 73 -13.20 5.26 22.76
N GLY A 74 -14.24 5.97 22.26
CA GLY A 74 -14.45 7.39 22.52
C GLY A 74 -13.43 8.31 21.85
N LEU A 75 -12.58 7.79 20.96
CA LEU A 75 -11.60 8.59 20.22
C LEU A 75 -12.28 9.46 19.16
N PRO A 76 -11.70 10.63 18.80
CA PRO A 76 -12.21 11.45 17.70
C PRO A 76 -12.31 10.65 16.42
N ALA A 77 -13.38 10.86 15.63
CA ALA A 77 -13.66 10.07 14.43
C ALA A 77 -12.52 10.04 13.40
N THR A 78 -11.68 11.07 13.36
CA THR A 78 -10.51 11.21 12.47
C THR A 78 -9.22 10.65 13.05
N ALA A 79 -9.23 10.21 14.30
CA ALA A 79 -8.06 9.63 14.96
C ALA A 79 -7.71 8.25 14.37
N PHE A 80 -6.47 7.84 14.57
CA PHE A 80 -5.97 6.51 14.23
C PHE A 80 -5.60 5.80 15.53
N ALA A 81 -6.17 4.63 15.76
CA ALA A 81 -5.86 3.85 16.95
C ALA A 81 -4.46 3.25 16.87
N THR A 82 -3.80 3.15 18.03
CA THR A 82 -2.64 2.26 18.17
C THR A 82 -3.09 0.81 17.96
N ARG A 83 -2.20 -0.06 17.49
CA ARG A 83 -2.54 -1.47 17.31
C ARG A 83 -2.97 -2.16 18.61
N PRO A 84 -2.40 -1.84 19.79
CA PRO A 84 -2.94 -2.34 21.06
C PRO A 84 -4.39 -1.93 21.34
N GLN A 85 -4.76 -0.67 21.06
CA GLN A 85 -6.15 -0.21 21.19
C GLN A 85 -7.09 -0.93 20.22
N ALA A 86 -6.66 -1.10 18.95
CA ALA A 86 -7.40 -1.86 17.97
C ALA A 86 -7.53 -3.34 18.40
N GLY A 87 -6.48 -3.91 18.99
CA GLY A 87 -6.48 -5.25 19.58
C GLY A 87 -7.56 -5.40 20.64
N ALA A 88 -7.56 -4.54 21.65
CA ALA A 88 -8.57 -4.59 22.71
C ALA A 88 -10.01 -4.54 22.16
N TYR A 89 -10.25 -3.71 21.14
CA TYR A 89 -11.54 -3.69 20.44
C TYR A 89 -11.85 -5.02 19.74
N PHE A 90 -10.91 -5.59 18.98
CA PHE A 90 -11.14 -6.85 18.29
C PHE A 90 -11.31 -8.05 19.24
N SER A 91 -10.61 -8.05 20.38
CA SER A 91 -10.83 -9.01 21.47
C SER A 91 -12.27 -8.91 21.97
N TRP A 92 -12.74 -7.70 22.30
CA TRP A 92 -14.10 -7.44 22.73
C TRP A 92 -15.15 -7.87 21.68
N VAL A 93 -14.93 -7.54 20.40
CA VAL A 93 -15.80 -7.95 19.28
C VAL A 93 -15.86 -9.48 19.16
N PHE A 94 -14.75 -10.19 19.36
CA PHE A 94 -14.73 -11.65 19.35
C PHE A 94 -15.55 -12.23 20.50
N GLU A 95 -15.44 -11.68 21.71
CA GLU A 95 -16.26 -12.11 22.86
C GLU A 95 -17.76 -11.94 22.59
N GLN A 96 -18.16 -10.82 21.97
CA GLN A 96 -19.55 -10.62 21.55
C GLN A 96 -20.02 -11.70 20.56
N ALA A 97 -19.22 -12.02 19.54
CA ALA A 97 -19.54 -13.09 18.59
C ALA A 97 -19.61 -14.46 19.25
N ALA A 98 -18.63 -14.77 20.11
CA ALA A 98 -18.52 -16.04 20.81
C ALA A 98 -19.73 -16.30 21.71
N SER A 99 -20.24 -15.28 22.40
CA SER A 99 -21.42 -15.38 23.27
C SER A 99 -22.71 -15.81 22.55
N ARG A 100 -22.75 -15.70 21.22
CA ARG A 100 -23.91 -16.08 20.38
C ARG A 100 -23.86 -17.53 19.92
N VAL A 101 -22.77 -18.25 20.19
CA VAL A 101 -22.58 -19.64 19.79
C VAL A 101 -22.60 -20.52 21.04
N SER A 102 -23.55 -21.46 21.09
CA SER A 102 -23.77 -22.33 22.25
C SER A 102 -22.65 -23.33 22.50
N ARG A 103 -22.03 -23.85 21.43
CA ARG A 103 -20.90 -24.80 21.50
C ARG A 103 -19.72 -24.26 20.70
N LEU A 104 -18.83 -23.58 21.40
CA LEU A 104 -17.61 -23.00 20.84
C LEU A 104 -16.38 -23.61 21.52
N VAL A 105 -15.44 -24.09 20.71
CA VAL A 105 -14.12 -24.54 21.16
C VAL A 105 -13.05 -23.70 20.49
N VAL A 106 -12.25 -23.00 21.28
CA VAL A 106 -11.15 -22.15 20.77
C VAL A 106 -9.82 -22.87 20.97
N HIS A 107 -9.08 -23.05 19.88
CA HIS A 107 -7.76 -23.66 19.86
C HIS A 107 -6.71 -22.59 19.57
N THR A 108 -5.86 -22.30 20.56
CA THR A 108 -4.65 -21.47 20.36
C THR A 108 -3.55 -22.32 19.74
N ASP A 109 -3.70 -22.65 18.46
CA ASP A 109 -2.84 -23.57 17.72
C ASP A 109 -2.87 -23.24 16.22
N ARG A 110 -1.98 -23.86 15.45
CA ARG A 110 -1.90 -23.74 14.00
C ARG A 110 -2.46 -24.98 13.34
N VAL A 111 -3.42 -24.81 12.41
CA VAL A 111 -3.77 -25.87 11.45
C VAL A 111 -2.59 -26.09 10.51
N VAL A 112 -2.12 -27.34 10.42
CA VAL A 112 -1.01 -27.75 9.54
C VAL A 112 -1.46 -28.63 8.39
N ASP A 113 -2.62 -29.30 8.52
CA ASP A 113 -3.17 -30.13 7.46
C ASP A 113 -4.71 -30.23 7.56
N ILE A 114 -5.36 -30.43 6.40
CA ILE A 114 -6.80 -30.66 6.27
C ILE A 114 -7.02 -31.73 5.20
N VAL A 115 -7.50 -32.90 5.60
CA VAL A 115 -7.75 -34.04 4.68
C VAL A 115 -9.14 -34.61 4.95
N ASP A 116 -10.03 -34.61 3.95
CA ASP A 116 -11.37 -35.19 4.03
C ASP A 116 -12.18 -34.78 5.28
N GLY A 117 -12.10 -33.50 5.69
CA GLY A 117 -12.79 -32.98 6.87
C GLY A 117 -12.05 -33.20 8.19
N ARG A 118 -10.92 -33.91 8.19
CA ARG A 118 -10.01 -34.02 9.33
C ARG A 118 -9.07 -32.83 9.40
N VAL A 119 -9.11 -32.08 10.49
CA VAL A 119 -8.22 -30.95 10.77
C VAL A 119 -7.09 -31.41 11.69
N VAL A 120 -5.84 -31.17 11.30
CA VAL A 120 -4.64 -31.51 12.09
C VAL A 120 -3.97 -30.23 12.57
N LEU A 121 -3.72 -30.16 13.86
CA LEU A 121 -3.05 -29.05 14.53
C LEU A 121 -1.56 -29.31 14.72
N SER A 122 -0.77 -28.25 14.86
CA SER A 122 0.69 -28.35 15.03
C SER A 122 1.11 -29.04 16.33
N SER A 123 0.24 -29.05 17.35
CA SER A 123 0.40 -29.85 18.57
C SER A 123 0.24 -31.36 18.38
N GLY A 124 -0.25 -31.81 17.22
CA GLY A 124 -0.63 -33.19 16.95
C GLY A 124 -2.08 -33.53 17.30
N VAL A 125 -2.84 -32.59 17.88
CA VAL A 125 -4.29 -32.74 18.05
C VAL A 125 -4.95 -32.80 16.68
N ALA A 126 -5.91 -33.72 16.51
CA ALA A 126 -6.70 -33.84 15.29
C ALA A 126 -8.16 -34.12 15.63
N PHE A 127 -9.06 -33.55 14.83
CA PHE A 127 -10.51 -33.71 14.99
C PHE A 127 -11.20 -33.63 13.64
N ASP A 128 -12.36 -34.27 13.52
CA ASP A 128 -13.15 -34.32 12.30
C ASP A 128 -14.26 -33.26 12.34
N VAL A 129 -14.53 -32.60 11.22
CA VAL A 129 -15.58 -31.60 11.07
C VAL A 129 -16.31 -31.73 9.75
N ASP A 130 -17.58 -31.33 9.72
CA ASP A 130 -18.40 -31.36 8.50
C ASP A 130 -17.98 -30.31 7.46
N ALA A 131 -17.36 -29.22 7.91
CA ALA A 131 -16.90 -28.14 7.05
C ALA A 131 -15.79 -27.32 7.70
N VAL A 132 -14.90 -26.79 6.84
CA VAL A 132 -13.81 -25.88 7.21
C VAL A 132 -13.96 -24.56 6.46
N ILE A 133 -13.85 -23.45 7.19
CA ILE A 133 -13.82 -22.09 6.65
C ILE A 133 -12.43 -21.51 6.84
N LEU A 134 -11.76 -21.17 5.74
CA LEU A 134 -10.44 -20.55 5.76
C LEU A 134 -10.57 -19.02 5.85
N ALA A 135 -10.34 -18.47 7.03
CA ALA A 135 -10.42 -17.05 7.35
C ALA A 135 -9.05 -16.49 7.80
N GLN A 136 -7.96 -17.06 7.29
CA GLN A 136 -6.57 -16.84 7.74
C GLN A 136 -6.03 -15.41 7.50
N GLY A 137 -6.74 -14.60 6.72
CA GLY A 137 -6.33 -13.23 6.43
C GLY A 137 -5.05 -13.17 5.62
N HIS A 138 -4.01 -12.51 6.14
CA HIS A 138 -2.71 -12.40 5.48
C HIS A 138 -1.80 -13.54 5.94
N ILE A 139 -1.50 -14.44 5.01
CA ILE A 139 -0.59 -15.57 5.23
C ILE A 139 0.86 -15.12 5.03
N ASP A 140 1.78 -15.73 5.78
CA ASP A 140 3.21 -15.54 5.54
C ASP A 140 3.57 -16.13 4.18
N PRO A 141 4.09 -15.32 3.23
CA PRO A 141 4.56 -15.85 1.97
C PRO A 141 5.78 -16.73 2.21
N LEU A 142 5.91 -17.78 1.41
CA LEU A 142 7.19 -18.47 1.31
C LEU A 142 8.24 -17.50 0.75
N PRO A 143 9.49 -17.54 1.23
CA PRO A 143 10.55 -16.68 0.70
C PRO A 143 10.70 -16.89 -0.80
N SER A 144 10.74 -15.79 -1.54
CA SER A 144 11.10 -15.79 -2.95
C SER A 144 12.56 -16.20 -3.15
N SER A 145 12.93 -16.58 -4.38
CA SER A 145 14.33 -16.88 -4.74
C SER A 145 15.29 -15.75 -4.33
N ALA A 146 14.91 -14.50 -4.58
CA ALA A 146 15.69 -13.32 -4.19
C ALA A 146 15.83 -13.19 -2.66
N GLU A 147 14.79 -13.50 -1.89
CA GLU A 147 14.88 -13.48 -0.42
C GLU A 147 15.75 -14.58 0.13
N LEU A 148 15.73 -15.77 -0.48
CA LEU A 148 16.67 -16.85 -0.16
C LEU A 148 18.11 -16.45 -0.44
N GLU A 149 18.38 -15.76 -1.56
CA GLU A 149 19.70 -15.19 -1.87
C GLU A 149 20.16 -14.15 -0.84
N TYR A 150 19.28 -13.24 -0.41
CA TYR A 150 19.62 -12.27 0.64
C TYR A 150 19.90 -12.94 1.98
N LEU A 151 19.14 -13.97 2.32
CA LEU A 151 19.29 -14.72 3.55
C LEU A 151 20.60 -15.53 3.55
N ASP A 152 20.98 -16.15 2.43
CA ASP A 152 22.28 -16.80 2.27
C ASP A 152 23.43 -15.79 2.35
N HIS A 153 23.30 -14.67 1.64
CA HIS A 153 24.29 -13.59 1.66
C HIS A 153 24.49 -13.06 3.08
N ALA A 154 23.40 -12.80 3.80
CA ALA A 154 23.46 -12.32 5.18
C ALA A 154 24.16 -13.32 6.11
N ARG A 155 23.86 -14.62 5.98
CA ARG A 155 24.57 -15.67 6.73
C ARG A 155 26.06 -15.71 6.40
N ARG A 156 26.41 -15.65 5.11
CA ARG A 156 27.80 -15.70 4.64
C ARG A 156 28.65 -14.54 5.16
N PHE A 157 28.07 -13.36 5.28
CA PHE A 157 28.78 -12.15 5.69
C PHE A 157 28.48 -11.71 7.13
N GLY A 158 27.76 -12.51 7.91
CA GLY A 158 27.41 -12.19 9.30
C GLY A 158 26.52 -10.94 9.43
N LEU A 159 25.66 -10.67 8.44
CA LEU A 159 24.73 -9.55 8.44
C LEU A 159 23.38 -9.95 9.06
N THR A 160 22.70 -8.96 9.63
CA THR A 160 21.30 -9.12 10.07
C THR A 160 20.37 -8.96 8.87
N TYR A 161 19.59 -10.01 8.56
CA TYR A 161 18.50 -9.94 7.58
C TYR A 161 17.15 -10.06 8.28
N VAL A 162 16.30 -9.05 8.09
CA VAL A 162 14.91 -9.06 8.55
C VAL A 162 14.04 -9.41 7.34
N PRO A 163 13.35 -10.55 7.33
CA PRO A 163 12.55 -10.99 6.19
C PRO A 163 11.31 -10.10 5.99
N SER A 164 10.72 -10.16 4.79
CA SER A 164 9.43 -9.52 4.52
C SER A 164 8.36 -10.06 5.46
N GLY A 165 7.55 -9.16 6.01
CA GLY A 165 6.49 -9.51 6.95
C GLY A 165 5.93 -8.29 7.67
N TYR A 166 5.14 -8.53 8.71
CA TYR A 166 4.73 -7.48 9.64
C TYR A 166 5.91 -7.05 10.50
N ALA A 167 5.95 -5.75 10.83
CA ALA A 167 6.99 -5.19 11.66
C ALA A 167 7.19 -6.02 12.94
N SER A 168 8.43 -6.42 13.12
CA SER A 168 8.87 -7.38 14.14
C SER A 168 9.86 -6.72 15.09
N ASP A 169 10.42 -7.52 15.99
CA ASP A 169 11.53 -7.08 16.81
C ASP A 169 12.70 -6.59 15.93
N VAL A 170 13.24 -5.43 16.30
CA VAL A 170 14.36 -4.73 15.65
C VAL A 170 15.58 -4.63 16.58
N SER A 171 15.57 -5.33 17.71
CA SER A 171 16.63 -5.34 18.71
C SER A 171 17.98 -5.80 18.14
N ALA A 172 17.96 -6.69 17.14
CA ALA A 172 19.14 -7.22 16.48
C ALA A 172 19.88 -6.20 15.57
N ILE A 173 19.33 -5.00 15.36
CA ILE A 173 19.95 -3.94 14.55
C ILE A 173 20.78 -3.02 15.47
N PRO A 174 22.11 -2.94 15.36
CA PRO A 174 22.91 -2.09 16.24
C PRO A 174 22.66 -0.59 16.04
N ALA A 175 22.98 0.22 17.06
CA ALA A 175 23.02 1.67 16.95
C ALA A 175 24.09 2.11 15.92
N GLY A 176 23.79 3.12 15.12
CA GLY A 176 24.70 3.64 14.08
C GLY A 176 24.98 2.69 12.92
N ALA A 177 24.41 1.49 12.88
CA ALA A 177 24.63 0.52 11.80
C ALA A 177 23.99 1.01 10.49
N PRO A 178 24.65 0.82 9.33
CA PRO A 178 24.01 1.02 8.03
C PRO A 178 22.98 -0.09 7.78
N VAL A 179 21.75 0.31 7.45
CA VAL A 179 20.61 -0.58 7.24
C VAL A 179 19.98 -0.23 5.90
N ILE A 180 19.81 -1.23 5.04
CA ILE A 180 19.06 -1.07 3.79
C ILE A 180 17.62 -1.50 4.04
N ALA A 181 16.67 -0.60 3.79
CA ALA A 181 15.24 -0.87 3.84
C ALA A 181 14.68 -0.93 2.42
N ARG A 182 14.21 -2.11 2.02
CA ARG A 182 13.60 -2.34 0.70
C ARG A 182 12.08 -2.26 0.81
N GLY A 183 11.53 -1.12 0.40
CA GLY A 183 10.11 -0.78 0.46
C GLY A 183 9.89 0.52 1.23
N LEU A 184 8.94 1.33 0.76
CA LEU A 184 8.51 2.59 1.39
C LEU A 184 6.99 2.60 1.66
N GLY A 185 6.40 1.41 1.83
CA GLY A 185 4.99 1.23 2.19
C GLY A 185 4.74 1.30 3.70
N LEU A 186 3.56 0.90 4.15
CA LEU A 186 3.17 0.96 5.57
C LEU A 186 4.15 0.27 6.53
N THR A 187 4.63 -0.92 6.19
CA THR A 187 5.57 -1.65 7.05
C THR A 187 6.89 -0.89 7.23
N PHE A 188 7.32 -0.09 6.24
CA PHE A 188 8.50 0.75 6.40
C PHE A 188 8.27 1.82 7.47
N VAL A 189 7.08 2.41 7.51
CA VAL A 189 6.71 3.39 8.54
C VAL A 189 6.79 2.76 9.94
N ASP A 190 6.27 1.54 10.09
CA ASP A 190 6.39 0.79 11.35
C ASP A 190 7.86 0.59 11.76
N TYR A 191 8.71 0.14 10.83
CA TYR A 191 10.13 -0.05 11.11
C TYR A 191 10.84 1.27 11.42
N MET A 192 10.51 2.34 10.71
CA MET A 192 11.07 3.66 10.98
C MET A 192 10.77 4.08 12.41
N VAL A 193 9.51 4.00 12.86
CA VAL A 193 9.12 4.45 14.21
C VAL A 193 9.73 3.56 15.30
N LEU A 194 9.85 2.24 15.06
CA LEU A 194 10.53 1.33 15.98
C LEU A 194 12.04 1.59 16.09
N LEU A 195 12.68 1.98 14.98
CA LEU A 195 14.11 2.28 14.91
C LEU A 195 14.47 3.71 15.34
N THR A 196 13.47 4.57 15.55
CA THR A 196 13.61 5.98 15.96
C THR A 196 13.00 6.22 17.35
N GLU A 197 11.70 6.51 17.44
CA GLU A 197 10.97 6.69 18.69
C GLU A 197 11.05 5.46 19.60
N GLY A 198 11.01 4.25 19.03
CA GLY A 198 11.20 3.00 19.76
C GLY A 198 12.59 2.85 20.38
N ARG A 199 13.54 3.67 19.94
CA ARG A 199 14.89 3.82 20.51
C ARG A 199 15.05 5.10 21.31
N GLY A 200 13.94 5.75 21.69
CA GLY A 200 13.91 6.91 22.58
C GLY A 200 14.20 8.25 21.92
N GLY A 201 14.26 8.34 20.59
CA GLY A 201 14.20 9.64 19.94
C GLY A 201 12.79 10.23 20.03
N GLN A 202 12.66 11.52 19.78
CA GLN A 202 11.41 12.25 20.04
C GLN A 202 11.10 13.24 18.93
N PHE A 203 9.84 13.29 18.53
CA PHE A 203 9.34 14.38 17.69
C PHE A 203 8.69 15.46 18.55
N HIS A 204 9.04 16.72 18.30
CA HIS A 204 8.40 17.88 18.91
C HIS A 204 8.09 18.94 17.86
N ARG A 205 6.99 19.69 18.06
CA ARG A 205 6.67 20.84 17.20
C ARG A 205 7.36 22.09 17.74
N VAL A 206 8.05 22.82 16.87
CA VAL A 206 8.64 24.12 17.20
C VAL A 206 7.65 25.27 16.94
N PRO A 207 7.88 26.48 17.48
CA PRO A 207 7.08 27.65 17.12
C PRO A 207 7.06 27.85 15.60
N GLY A 208 5.87 27.86 14.99
CA GLY A 208 5.70 27.82 13.53
C GLY A 208 5.08 26.52 13.02
N GLY A 209 4.96 25.50 13.87
CA GLY A 209 4.24 24.27 13.56
C GLY A 209 5.09 23.18 12.90
N GLU A 210 6.33 23.48 12.50
CA GLU A 210 7.26 22.50 11.95
C GLU A 210 7.57 21.38 12.95
N LEU A 211 7.62 20.14 12.46
CA LEU A 211 7.94 18.95 13.23
C LEU A 211 9.46 18.69 13.18
N VAL A 212 10.11 18.66 14.35
CA VAL A 212 11.55 18.43 14.50
C VAL A 212 11.78 17.11 15.24
N TYR A 213 12.74 16.33 14.76
CA TYR A 213 13.17 15.08 15.41
C TYR A 213 14.44 15.30 16.23
N GLU A 214 14.40 14.91 17.51
CA GLU A 214 15.55 14.82 18.39
C GLU A 214 16.02 13.37 18.52
N PRO A 215 17.21 13.02 18.00
CA PRO A 215 17.72 11.66 18.06
C PRO A 215 18.21 11.29 19.45
N SER A 216 18.04 10.03 19.85
CA SER A 216 18.62 9.48 21.08
C SER A 216 20.08 9.05 20.95
N GLY A 217 20.58 8.91 19.71
CA GLY A 217 21.89 8.36 19.40
C GLY A 217 21.91 6.82 19.30
N ARG A 218 20.77 6.16 19.50
CA ARG A 218 20.62 4.70 19.39
C ARG A 218 20.07 4.25 18.04
N GLU A 219 19.70 5.20 17.18
CA GLU A 219 19.15 4.94 15.86
C GLU A 219 20.21 4.36 14.90
N PRO A 220 19.81 3.50 13.93
CA PRO A 220 20.68 3.12 12.82
C PRO A 220 20.75 4.22 11.75
N VAL A 221 21.53 3.97 10.70
CA VAL A 221 21.49 4.73 9.44
C VAL A 221 20.64 3.99 8.43
N LEU A 222 19.46 4.51 8.08
CA LEU A 222 18.56 3.93 7.10
C LEU A 222 18.87 4.41 5.66
N TYR A 223 18.97 3.46 4.75
CA TYR A 223 19.02 3.68 3.31
C TYR A 223 17.78 3.00 2.74
N ALA A 224 16.76 3.79 2.40
CA ALA A 224 15.45 3.27 2.09
C ALA A 224 15.14 3.47 0.61
N GLY A 225 14.50 2.50 -0.04
CA GLY A 225 14.14 2.64 -1.45
C GLY A 225 12.98 1.72 -1.81
N SER A 226 12.20 2.10 -2.81
CA SER A 226 11.06 1.32 -3.31
C SER A 226 11.07 1.26 -4.84
N ARG A 227 10.19 0.45 -5.42
CA ARG A 227 9.99 0.40 -6.88
C ARG A 227 9.46 1.72 -7.44
N SER A 228 8.70 2.48 -6.65
CA SER A 228 8.20 3.82 -7.00
C SER A 228 9.20 4.93 -6.66
N GLY A 229 10.27 4.62 -5.92
CA GLY A 229 11.22 5.57 -5.37
C GLY A 229 10.66 6.51 -4.29
N LEU A 230 9.35 6.54 -4.06
CA LEU A 230 8.69 7.46 -3.12
C LEU A 230 7.85 6.70 -2.07
N PRO A 231 7.68 7.29 -0.87
CA PRO A 231 6.70 6.82 0.11
C PRO A 231 5.26 6.95 -0.41
N TYR A 232 4.36 6.15 0.17
CA TYR A 232 2.94 6.19 -0.16
C TYR A 232 2.30 7.53 0.22
N HIS A 233 1.18 7.87 -0.43
CA HIS A 233 0.40 9.04 -0.07
C HIS A 233 -0.19 8.94 1.34
N ALA A 234 -0.23 10.06 2.06
CA ALA A 234 -0.92 10.13 3.35
C ALA A 234 -2.43 9.79 3.21
N LYS A 235 -3.00 9.22 4.26
CA LYS A 235 -4.46 9.14 4.42
C LYS A 235 -5.05 10.55 4.44
N PRO A 236 -6.19 10.78 3.77
CA PRO A 236 -6.80 12.10 3.74
C PRO A 236 -7.26 12.54 5.13
N GLY A 237 -6.99 13.79 5.47
CA GLY A 237 -7.38 14.44 6.72
C GLY A 237 -8.73 15.17 6.67
N TYR A 238 -9.39 15.21 5.51
CA TYR A 238 -10.66 15.89 5.29
C TYR A 238 -11.71 14.97 4.66
N ARG A 239 -12.97 15.42 4.67
CA ARG A 239 -14.11 14.76 4.01
C ARG A 239 -14.47 15.50 2.74
N LEU A 240 -15.05 14.78 1.77
CA LEU A 240 -15.64 15.35 0.57
C LEU A 240 -16.70 16.41 0.90
N ALA A 241 -16.92 17.34 -0.04
CA ALA A 241 -18.09 18.22 -0.04
C ALA A 241 -19.38 17.39 -0.03
N GLU A 242 -19.46 16.52 -1.04
CA GLU A 242 -20.54 15.59 -1.30
C GLU A 242 -19.94 14.42 -2.08
N PRO A 243 -20.24 13.16 -1.71
CA PRO A 243 -19.80 12.01 -2.48
C PRO A 243 -20.37 12.02 -3.89
N ALA A 244 -19.49 11.86 -4.88
CA ALA A 244 -19.92 11.61 -6.26
C ALA A 244 -20.75 10.32 -6.31
N PRO A 245 -21.77 10.25 -7.19
CA PRO A 245 -22.47 9.00 -7.44
C PRO A 245 -21.49 8.02 -8.12
N LEU A 246 -21.14 6.95 -7.41
CA LEU A 246 -20.18 5.92 -7.80
C LEU A 246 -20.78 4.51 -7.56
N PRO A 247 -20.46 3.50 -8.38
CA PRO A 247 -19.78 3.62 -9.67
C PRO A 247 -20.66 4.30 -10.73
N LYS A 248 -20.04 4.97 -11.71
CA LYS A 248 -20.73 5.69 -12.79
C LYS A 248 -20.42 5.16 -14.18
N PHE A 249 -19.15 4.84 -14.46
CA PHE A 249 -18.65 4.44 -15.78
C PHE A 249 -18.18 2.99 -15.82
N LEU A 250 -17.69 2.48 -14.69
CA LEU A 250 -17.30 1.09 -14.54
C LEU A 250 -18.31 0.35 -13.67
N ASP A 251 -19.25 -0.36 -14.29
CA ASP A 251 -20.21 -1.21 -13.60
C ASP A 251 -20.16 -2.64 -14.15
N ARG A 252 -20.31 -3.62 -13.24
CA ARG A 252 -20.22 -5.05 -13.56
C ARG A 252 -21.27 -5.49 -14.58
N GLU A 253 -22.43 -4.83 -14.59
CA GLU A 253 -23.57 -5.16 -15.46
C GLU A 253 -23.42 -4.53 -16.85
N THR A 254 -22.75 -3.38 -16.94
CA THR A 254 -22.62 -2.58 -18.18
C THR A 254 -21.37 -2.89 -18.99
N VAL A 255 -20.36 -3.55 -18.42
CA VAL A 255 -19.20 -4.06 -19.15
C VAL A 255 -19.50 -5.49 -19.59
N PRO A 256 -19.96 -5.79 -20.82
CA PRO A 256 -20.29 -7.15 -21.24
C PRO A 256 -19.04 -7.96 -21.61
N GLY A 257 -19.13 -9.28 -21.48
CA GLY A 257 -18.12 -10.20 -22.02
C GLY A 257 -17.42 -11.07 -20.98
N ALA A 258 -16.68 -12.04 -21.51
CA ALA A 258 -15.78 -12.93 -20.79
C ALA A 258 -14.38 -12.79 -21.37
N ALA A 259 -13.35 -12.98 -20.54
CA ALA A 259 -11.94 -12.79 -20.88
C ALA A 259 -11.56 -11.35 -21.30
N LEU A 260 -12.07 -10.36 -20.56
CA LEU A 260 -11.73 -8.94 -20.71
C LEU A 260 -10.23 -8.70 -20.55
N ASP A 261 -9.66 -7.84 -21.40
CA ASP A 261 -8.32 -7.30 -21.22
C ASP A 261 -8.37 -6.05 -20.33
N PHE A 262 -7.59 -6.03 -19.26
CA PHE A 262 -7.62 -4.91 -18.33
C PHE A 262 -7.12 -3.61 -18.98
N GLY A 263 -6.12 -3.67 -19.84
CA GLY A 263 -5.50 -2.50 -20.45
C GLY A 263 -6.40 -1.82 -21.48
N SER A 264 -7.01 -2.58 -22.38
CA SER A 264 -7.89 -2.03 -23.42
C SER A 264 -9.32 -1.79 -22.93
N ASP A 265 -9.88 -2.72 -22.15
CA ASP A 265 -11.32 -2.74 -21.90
C ASP A 265 -11.69 -2.04 -20.59
N LEU A 266 -10.82 -2.12 -19.57
CA LEU A 266 -11.14 -1.65 -18.21
C LEU A 266 -10.39 -0.37 -17.82
N TRP A 267 -9.12 -0.23 -18.21
CA TRP A 267 -8.29 0.90 -17.79
C TRP A 267 -8.88 2.26 -18.17
N PRO A 268 -9.39 2.49 -19.40
CA PRO A 268 -10.04 3.76 -19.74
C PRO A 268 -11.23 4.09 -18.83
N LEU A 269 -12.02 3.07 -18.45
CA LEU A 269 -13.16 3.23 -17.53
C LEU A 269 -12.69 3.52 -16.10
N VAL A 270 -11.64 2.84 -15.62
CA VAL A 270 -11.00 3.11 -14.32
C VAL A 270 -10.52 4.56 -14.25
N VAL A 271 -9.86 5.06 -15.31
CA VAL A 271 -9.38 6.45 -15.35
C VAL A 271 -10.56 7.41 -15.36
N LYS A 272 -11.59 7.13 -16.17
CA LYS A 272 -12.81 7.95 -16.24
C LYS A 272 -13.54 8.00 -14.90
N GLU A 273 -13.60 6.90 -14.16
CA GLU A 273 -14.18 6.81 -12.81
C GLU A 273 -13.40 7.69 -11.81
N GLY A 274 -12.07 7.66 -11.86
CA GLY A 274 -11.21 8.55 -11.06
C GLY A 274 -11.42 10.02 -11.41
N ALA A 275 -11.43 10.35 -12.70
CA ALA A 275 -11.66 11.69 -13.20
C ALA A 275 -13.04 12.23 -12.81
N TRP A 276 -14.07 11.37 -12.86
CA TRP A 276 -15.43 11.72 -12.42
C TRP A 276 -15.46 12.19 -10.97
N GLY A 277 -14.89 11.39 -10.06
CA GLY A 277 -14.80 11.78 -8.66
C GLY A 277 -13.99 13.06 -8.44
N TYR A 278 -12.88 13.21 -9.18
CA TYR A 278 -12.05 14.42 -9.13
C TYR A 278 -12.83 15.67 -9.54
N TYR A 279 -13.45 15.66 -10.72
CA TYR A 279 -14.16 16.83 -11.23
C TYR A 279 -15.43 17.13 -10.42
N HIS A 280 -16.12 16.12 -9.90
CA HIS A 280 -17.24 16.32 -8.99
C HIS A 280 -16.83 17.12 -7.75
N GLU A 281 -15.76 16.71 -7.06
CA GLU A 281 -15.26 17.47 -5.90
C GLU A 281 -14.74 18.86 -6.32
N LEU A 282 -14.09 18.97 -7.48
CA LEU A 282 -13.59 20.26 -7.97
C LEU A 282 -14.72 21.28 -8.18
N PHE A 283 -15.79 20.90 -8.89
CA PHE A 283 -16.92 21.80 -9.15
C PHE A 283 -17.69 22.19 -7.87
N LEU A 284 -17.77 21.30 -6.87
CA LEU A 284 -18.52 21.56 -5.64
C LEU A 284 -17.71 22.26 -4.55
N ALA A 285 -16.45 21.87 -4.36
CA ALA A 285 -15.59 22.40 -3.31
C ALA A 285 -14.77 23.62 -3.78
N HIS A 286 -14.57 23.78 -5.09
CA HIS A 286 -13.74 24.83 -5.67
C HIS A 286 -14.39 25.53 -6.88
N PRO A 287 -15.60 26.09 -6.73
CA PRO A 287 -16.29 26.76 -7.83
C PRO A 287 -15.50 27.93 -8.44
N GLU A 288 -14.53 28.50 -7.72
CA GLU A 288 -13.63 29.55 -8.20
C GLU A 288 -12.55 29.06 -9.19
N ARG A 289 -12.32 27.74 -9.27
CA ARG A 289 -11.29 27.12 -10.14
C ARG A 289 -11.86 26.55 -11.44
N VAL A 290 -13.17 26.60 -11.62
CA VAL A 290 -13.88 26.04 -12.77
C VAL A 290 -14.59 27.13 -13.58
N ARG A 291 -14.90 26.81 -14.83
CA ARG A 291 -15.75 27.62 -15.71
C ARG A 291 -17.05 26.86 -16.01
N GLY A 292 -18.17 27.57 -15.97
CA GLY A 292 -19.49 26.99 -16.23
C GLY A 292 -20.12 26.35 -15.00
N GLN A 293 -21.19 25.58 -15.22
CA GLN A 293 -21.91 24.85 -14.17
C GLN A 293 -21.66 23.35 -14.29
N TRP A 294 -21.71 22.64 -13.16
CA TRP A 294 -21.56 21.18 -13.11
C TRP A 294 -22.53 20.46 -14.07
N ALA A 295 -23.78 20.93 -14.14
CA ALA A 295 -24.84 20.36 -14.99
C ALA A 295 -24.50 20.38 -16.50
N ASP A 296 -23.77 21.40 -16.95
CA ASP A 296 -23.35 21.51 -18.36
C ASP A 296 -22.15 20.60 -18.62
N PHE A 297 -21.19 20.57 -17.69
CA PHE A 297 -19.99 19.75 -17.78
C PHE A 297 -20.31 18.25 -17.81
N VAL A 298 -21.19 17.78 -16.91
CA VAL A 298 -21.55 16.35 -16.79
C VAL A 298 -22.12 15.80 -18.08
N THR A 299 -22.97 16.57 -18.79
CA THR A 299 -23.62 16.11 -20.03
C THR A 299 -22.58 15.75 -21.09
N GLY A 300 -21.53 16.57 -21.24
CA GLY A 300 -20.44 16.28 -22.15
C GLY A 300 -19.52 15.17 -21.63
N PHE A 301 -19.20 15.19 -20.33
CA PHE A 301 -18.30 14.23 -19.70
C PHE A 301 -18.84 12.78 -19.77
N GLU A 302 -20.15 12.61 -19.59
CA GLU A 302 -20.80 11.31 -19.72
C GLU A 302 -20.76 10.80 -21.15
N LYS A 303 -21.03 11.68 -22.12
CA LYS A 303 -21.15 11.36 -23.55
C LYS A 303 -19.84 10.90 -24.19
N PHE A 304 -18.72 11.52 -23.86
CA PHE A 304 -17.46 11.31 -24.57
C PHE A 304 -16.55 10.28 -23.88
N ASP A 305 -15.86 9.46 -24.66
CA ASP A 305 -14.94 8.46 -24.13
C ASP A 305 -13.67 9.09 -23.54
N TRP A 306 -13.07 8.41 -22.56
CA TRP A 306 -11.81 8.86 -21.98
C TRP A 306 -10.70 8.88 -23.04
N GLY A 307 -9.98 10.01 -23.15
CA GLY A 307 -8.93 10.22 -24.15
C GLY A 307 -9.42 10.62 -25.54
N SER A 308 -10.71 10.90 -25.71
CA SER A 308 -11.24 11.52 -26.94
C SER A 308 -10.89 13.02 -27.01
N ALA A 309 -10.74 13.54 -28.23
CA ALA A 309 -10.43 14.96 -28.44
C ALA A 309 -11.57 15.87 -27.95
N GLU A 310 -12.82 15.39 -28.03
CA GLU A 310 -14.00 16.07 -27.56
C GLU A 310 -14.01 16.21 -26.03
N LEU A 311 -13.67 15.13 -25.31
CA LEU A 311 -13.55 15.19 -23.85
C LEU A 311 -12.37 16.08 -23.43
N ASP A 312 -11.25 16.01 -24.14
CA ASP A 312 -10.09 16.85 -23.86
C ASP A 312 -10.39 18.34 -24.01
N ALA A 313 -11.10 18.73 -25.07
CA ALA A 313 -11.54 20.10 -25.29
C ALA A 313 -12.54 20.57 -24.21
N LEU A 314 -13.49 19.72 -23.83
CA LEU A 314 -14.45 20.01 -22.75
C LEU A 314 -13.73 20.26 -21.42
N ILE A 315 -12.76 19.41 -21.06
CA ILE A 315 -11.96 19.54 -19.84
C ILE A 315 -11.12 20.83 -19.89
N GLU A 316 -10.46 21.11 -21.01
CA GLU A 316 -9.63 22.32 -21.14
C GLU A 316 -10.46 23.60 -21.03
N GLU A 317 -11.67 23.61 -21.60
CA GLU A 317 -12.58 24.74 -21.50
C GLU A 317 -13.06 24.95 -20.05
N ALA A 318 -13.45 23.87 -19.37
CA ALA A 318 -14.02 23.94 -18.04
C ALA A 318 -12.98 24.17 -16.93
N VAL A 319 -11.79 23.56 -17.04
CA VAL A 319 -10.82 23.45 -15.93
C VAL A 319 -9.35 23.57 -16.39
N PRO A 320 -8.95 24.69 -17.02
CA PRO A 320 -7.64 24.84 -17.67
C PRO A 320 -6.44 24.72 -16.71
N GLY A 321 -6.62 25.00 -15.42
CA GLY A 321 -5.55 24.93 -14.40
C GLY A 321 -5.56 23.65 -13.56
N ASP A 322 -6.58 22.81 -13.72
CA ASP A 322 -6.93 21.76 -12.73
C ASP A 322 -7.26 20.42 -13.40
N ARG A 323 -6.62 20.15 -14.54
CA ARG A 323 -6.81 18.90 -15.27
C ARG A 323 -6.38 17.69 -14.44
N PHE A 324 -7.25 16.67 -14.38
CA PHE A 324 -6.92 15.38 -13.78
C PHE A 324 -5.86 14.65 -14.62
N ASP A 325 -4.75 14.29 -13.99
CA ASP A 325 -3.67 13.53 -14.60
C ASP A 325 -3.35 12.29 -13.76
N ILE A 326 -3.80 11.14 -14.26
CA ILE A 326 -3.59 9.85 -13.60
C ILE A 326 -2.11 9.42 -13.58
N ASP A 327 -1.34 9.82 -14.59
CA ASP A 327 0.08 9.47 -14.70
C ASP A 327 0.90 10.32 -13.72
N ALA A 328 0.57 11.60 -13.53
CA ALA A 328 1.19 12.43 -12.50
C ALA A 328 0.94 11.86 -11.08
N LEU A 329 -0.23 11.25 -10.84
CA LEU A 329 -0.56 10.64 -9.56
C LEU A 329 0.20 9.34 -9.29
N PHE A 330 0.40 8.50 -10.30
CA PHE A 330 1.01 7.18 -10.11
C PHE A 330 2.49 7.10 -10.47
N GLU A 331 2.97 7.97 -11.35
CA GLU A 331 4.35 8.03 -11.80
C GLU A 331 4.96 9.43 -11.63
N PRO A 332 4.90 10.03 -10.42
CA PRO A 332 5.41 11.39 -10.16
C PRO A 332 6.90 11.55 -10.49
N LEU A 333 7.68 10.46 -10.45
CA LEU A 333 9.09 10.49 -10.85
C LEU A 333 9.33 10.70 -12.35
N ARG A 334 8.36 10.43 -13.24
CA ARG A 334 8.53 10.78 -14.67
C ARG A 334 8.77 12.26 -14.88
N TRP A 335 8.23 13.06 -13.97
CA TRP A 335 8.28 14.51 -13.99
C TRP A 335 9.38 15.07 -13.08
N HIS A 336 10.29 14.21 -12.58
CA HIS A 336 11.40 14.68 -11.77
C HIS A 336 12.43 15.44 -12.63
N GLY A 337 12.90 16.56 -12.12
CA GLY A 337 14.07 17.27 -12.63
C GLY A 337 14.93 17.71 -11.45
N GLY A 338 16.25 17.67 -11.62
CA GLY A 338 17.20 18.07 -10.58
C GLY A 338 17.51 16.97 -9.55
N ASP A 339 17.87 17.38 -8.33
CA ASP A 339 18.24 16.46 -7.26
C ASP A 339 17.02 15.67 -6.74
N PHE A 340 17.19 14.35 -6.63
CA PHE A 340 16.12 13.44 -6.22
C PHE A 340 15.68 13.65 -4.77
N HIS A 341 16.58 14.02 -3.85
CA HIS A 341 16.21 14.23 -2.45
C HIS A 341 15.37 15.49 -2.32
N THR A 342 15.77 16.58 -2.97
CA THR A 342 14.96 17.81 -3.05
C THR A 342 13.59 17.55 -3.70
N PHE A 343 13.53 16.72 -4.74
CA PHE A 343 12.26 16.31 -5.33
C PHE A 343 11.39 15.53 -4.33
N ALA A 344 11.95 14.54 -3.65
CA ALA A 344 11.22 13.70 -2.70
C ALA A 344 10.69 14.50 -1.50
N GLU A 345 11.48 15.43 -0.96
CA GLU A 345 11.05 16.35 0.11
C GLU A 345 9.88 17.22 -0.34
N ARG A 346 9.98 17.83 -1.53
CA ARG A 346 8.89 18.63 -2.10
C ARG A 346 7.64 17.80 -2.34
N PHE A 347 7.78 16.60 -2.90
CA PHE A 347 6.67 15.69 -3.15
C PHE A 347 5.94 15.33 -1.85
N LEU A 348 6.65 15.02 -0.78
CA LEU A 348 6.03 14.70 0.51
C LEU A 348 5.31 15.91 1.13
N ALA A 349 5.90 17.11 1.03
CA ALA A 349 5.25 18.34 1.48
C ALA A 349 3.94 18.60 0.70
N GLU A 350 3.97 18.42 -0.62
CA GLU A 350 2.80 18.56 -1.49
C GLU A 350 1.73 17.51 -1.18
N VAL A 351 2.12 16.25 -1.00
CA VAL A 351 1.21 15.18 -0.58
C VAL A 351 0.54 15.52 0.75
N LEU A 352 1.29 16.05 1.73
CA LEU A 352 0.73 16.44 3.02
C LEU A 352 -0.26 17.61 2.92
N ASP A 353 0.06 18.62 2.12
CA ASP A 353 -0.83 19.77 1.89
C ASP A 353 -2.12 19.30 1.19
N VAL A 354 -1.98 18.62 0.05
CA VAL A 354 -3.08 18.10 -0.76
C VAL A 354 -3.96 17.13 0.02
N ARG A 355 -3.40 16.30 0.90
CA ARG A 355 -4.17 15.29 1.64
C ARG A 355 -4.83 15.84 2.90
N ASN A 356 -4.41 16.97 3.44
CA ASN A 356 -4.97 17.52 4.68
C ASN A 356 -5.73 18.84 4.50
N ASN A 357 -5.64 19.48 3.33
CA ASN A 357 -6.27 20.75 3.06
C ASN A 357 -7.34 20.63 1.97
N ARG A 358 -8.61 20.55 2.38
CA ARG A 358 -9.75 20.48 1.46
C ARG A 358 -9.74 21.66 0.49
N ASP A 359 -9.44 22.87 0.97
CA ASP A 359 -9.50 24.10 0.18
C ASP A 359 -8.46 24.17 -0.94
N ARG A 360 -7.54 23.19 -1.00
CA ARG A 360 -6.48 23.13 -2.02
C ARG A 360 -6.62 22.01 -3.01
N SER A 361 -7.34 20.92 -2.71
CA SER A 361 -7.33 19.76 -3.58
C SER A 361 -8.63 18.97 -3.69
N PRO A 362 -9.08 18.68 -4.92
CA PRO A 362 -10.16 17.72 -5.18
C PRO A 362 -9.67 16.26 -5.23
N LEU A 363 -8.40 15.96 -4.92
CA LEU A 363 -7.80 14.63 -5.11
C LEU A 363 -8.55 13.50 -4.38
N ILE A 364 -9.15 13.78 -3.23
CA ILE A 364 -9.93 12.77 -2.51
C ILE A 364 -11.11 12.23 -3.33
N GLY A 365 -11.68 13.06 -4.22
CA GLY A 365 -12.69 12.64 -5.18
C GLY A 365 -12.15 11.56 -6.13
N ALA A 366 -10.95 11.78 -6.69
CA ALA A 366 -10.29 10.79 -7.54
C ALA A 366 -10.00 9.48 -6.80
N VAL A 367 -9.55 9.57 -5.55
CA VAL A 367 -9.26 8.42 -4.71
C VAL A 367 -10.50 7.57 -4.49
N ASN A 368 -11.67 8.19 -4.28
CA ASN A 368 -12.92 7.48 -4.14
C ASN A 368 -13.39 6.85 -5.46
N GLY A 369 -13.26 7.56 -6.58
CA GLY A 369 -13.54 7.01 -7.91
C GLY A 369 -12.69 5.79 -8.24
N ILE A 370 -11.37 5.87 -8.03
CA ILE A 370 -10.43 4.76 -8.21
C ILE A 370 -10.74 3.61 -7.23
N GLY A 371 -11.12 3.92 -5.99
CA GLY A 371 -11.53 2.93 -5.00
C GLY A 371 -12.80 2.18 -5.40
N SER A 372 -13.80 2.89 -5.94
CA SER A 372 -15.02 2.30 -6.49
C SER A 372 -14.70 1.38 -7.68
N ALA A 373 -13.87 1.86 -8.61
CA ALA A 373 -13.39 1.06 -9.75
C ALA A 373 -12.67 -0.23 -9.31
N LEU A 374 -11.82 -0.14 -8.28
CA LEU A 374 -11.15 -1.31 -7.70
C LEU A 374 -12.15 -2.34 -7.13
N GLY A 375 -13.25 -1.89 -6.54
CA GLY A 375 -14.35 -2.75 -6.10
C GLY A 375 -14.92 -3.57 -7.24
N VAL A 376 -15.29 -2.92 -8.34
CA VAL A 376 -15.84 -3.58 -9.53
C VAL A 376 -14.82 -4.52 -10.18
N VAL A 377 -13.55 -4.15 -10.24
CA VAL A 377 -12.49 -5.05 -10.73
C VAL A 377 -12.39 -6.33 -9.88
N HIS A 378 -12.54 -6.25 -8.56
CA HIS A 378 -12.58 -7.44 -7.70
C HIS A 378 -13.80 -8.33 -7.98
N GLU A 379 -14.97 -7.74 -8.24
CA GLU A 379 -16.18 -8.49 -8.64
C GLU A 379 -15.95 -9.23 -9.96
N LEU A 380 -15.41 -8.55 -10.97
CA LEU A 380 -15.08 -9.16 -12.27
C LEU A 380 -14.04 -10.29 -12.15
N LEU A 381 -13.07 -10.16 -11.23
CA LEU A 381 -12.12 -11.24 -10.91
C LEU A 381 -12.80 -12.43 -10.24
N ALA A 382 -13.73 -12.19 -9.31
CA ALA A 382 -14.50 -13.24 -8.66
C ALA A 382 -15.38 -14.01 -9.65
N GLU A 383 -15.95 -13.30 -10.63
CA GLU A 383 -16.73 -13.86 -11.75
C GLU A 383 -15.85 -14.52 -12.83
N ARG A 384 -14.52 -14.45 -12.71
CA ARG A 384 -13.53 -14.96 -13.68
C ARG A 384 -13.69 -14.38 -15.08
N ARG A 385 -14.07 -13.11 -15.17
CA ARG A 385 -14.35 -12.43 -16.44
C ARG A 385 -13.15 -11.73 -17.05
N ILE A 386 -12.04 -11.61 -16.32
CA ILE A 386 -10.79 -11.00 -16.79
C ILE A 386 -9.85 -12.09 -17.31
N ALA A 387 -9.20 -11.83 -18.44
CA ALA A 387 -8.21 -12.74 -19.00
C ALA A 387 -7.08 -13.03 -17.99
N GLY A 388 -6.63 -14.28 -17.93
CA GLY A 388 -5.62 -14.71 -16.96
C GLY A 388 -4.29 -13.95 -17.07
N ALA A 389 -3.88 -13.59 -18.29
CA ALA A 389 -2.68 -12.77 -18.52
C ALA A 389 -2.85 -11.36 -17.92
N SER A 390 -3.96 -10.68 -18.20
CA SER A 390 -4.23 -9.33 -17.70
C SER A 390 -4.42 -9.30 -16.18
N ARG A 391 -4.97 -10.37 -15.59
CA ARG A 391 -5.00 -10.53 -14.12
C ARG A 391 -3.59 -10.44 -13.52
N VAL A 392 -2.63 -11.18 -14.07
CA VAL A 392 -1.27 -11.23 -13.50
C VAL A 392 -0.49 -9.96 -13.84
N ILE A 393 -0.48 -9.56 -15.11
CA ILE A 393 0.39 -8.49 -15.62
C ILE A 393 -0.18 -7.11 -15.26
N ASP A 394 -1.44 -6.86 -15.59
CA ASP A 394 -2.01 -5.52 -15.47
C ASP A 394 -2.59 -5.26 -14.08
N ILE A 395 -3.21 -6.27 -13.46
CA ILE A 395 -3.86 -6.08 -12.17
C ILE A 395 -2.89 -6.31 -11.03
N GLU A 396 -2.38 -7.53 -10.87
CA GLU A 396 -1.57 -7.92 -9.72
C GLU A 396 -0.21 -7.20 -9.71
N GLN A 397 0.44 -7.02 -10.86
CA GLN A 397 1.77 -6.41 -10.94
C GLN A 397 1.76 -4.88 -11.11
N ARG A 398 0.67 -4.29 -11.62
CA ARG A 398 0.58 -2.85 -11.93
C ARG A 398 -0.54 -2.12 -11.18
N PHE A 399 -1.80 -2.44 -11.43
CA PHE A 399 -2.94 -1.70 -10.87
C PHE A 399 -3.03 -1.78 -9.34
N LEU A 400 -2.93 -2.98 -8.74
CA LEU A 400 -3.01 -3.13 -7.27
C LEU A 400 -1.87 -2.40 -6.52
N PRO A 401 -0.60 -2.47 -6.99
CA PRO A 401 0.46 -1.64 -6.43
C PRO A 401 0.20 -0.13 -6.56
N MET A 402 -0.31 0.33 -7.70
CA MET A 402 -0.63 1.74 -7.95
C MET A 402 -1.74 2.24 -7.02
N THR A 403 -2.84 1.50 -6.89
CA THR A 403 -3.93 1.85 -5.98
C THR A 403 -3.47 1.81 -4.52
N SER A 404 -2.61 0.85 -4.15
CA SER A 404 -2.01 0.81 -2.81
C SER A 404 -1.16 2.04 -2.51
N PHE A 405 -0.32 2.47 -3.47
CA PHE A 405 0.50 3.68 -3.34
C PHE A 405 -0.34 4.94 -3.05
N LEU A 406 -1.52 5.04 -3.66
CA LEU A 406 -2.41 6.20 -3.54
C LEU A 406 -3.35 6.12 -2.33
N THR A 407 -3.87 4.94 -2.00
CA THR A 407 -5.01 4.79 -1.07
C THR A 407 -4.63 4.16 0.26
N SER A 408 -3.49 3.46 0.33
CA SER A 408 -3.11 2.63 1.47
C SER A 408 -1.92 3.18 2.26
N GLY A 409 -1.56 4.46 2.11
CA GLY A 409 -0.47 5.02 2.90
C GLY A 409 -0.85 5.34 4.35
N PRO A 410 0.11 5.91 5.11
CA PRO A 410 0.01 6.01 6.56
C PRO A 410 -0.82 7.23 6.99
N PRO A 411 -1.15 7.36 8.29
CA PRO A 411 -1.75 8.59 8.84
C PRO A 411 -0.93 9.85 8.47
N GLY A 412 -1.59 11.00 8.32
CA GLY A 412 -0.94 12.27 7.95
C GLY A 412 0.28 12.60 8.82
N ARG A 413 0.13 12.47 10.15
CA ARG A 413 1.23 12.66 11.10
C ARG A 413 2.43 11.75 10.82
N ARG A 414 2.23 10.48 10.48
CA ARG A 414 3.33 9.55 10.14
C ARG A 414 4.03 9.93 8.83
N THR A 415 3.29 10.53 7.90
CA THR A 415 3.88 11.07 6.66
C THR A 415 4.74 12.29 6.96
N GLU A 416 4.32 13.18 7.87
CA GLU A 416 5.10 14.33 8.33
C GLU A 416 6.39 13.89 9.05
N GLU A 417 6.32 12.86 9.89
CA GLU A 417 7.49 12.26 10.54
C GLU A 417 8.47 11.62 9.55
N ASN A 418 7.98 11.06 8.44
CA ASN A 418 8.82 10.59 7.33
C ASN A 418 9.42 11.73 6.50
N ALA A 419 8.75 12.89 6.42
CA ALA A 419 9.04 13.98 5.50
C ALA A 419 9.91 15.10 6.11
N GLY A 420 9.82 15.31 7.42
CA GLY A 420 10.61 16.32 8.11
C GLY A 420 12.11 16.04 7.99
N PRO A 421 12.97 16.97 8.44
CA PRO A 421 14.39 16.72 8.68
C PRO A 421 14.54 15.74 9.88
N GLY A 422 13.97 14.55 9.76
CA GLY A 422 14.15 13.40 10.63
C GLY A 422 15.59 12.90 10.57
N PRO A 423 15.94 11.80 11.25
CA PRO A 423 17.33 11.38 11.45
C PRO A 423 18.04 11.44 10.09
N ARG A 424 19.09 12.27 9.96
CA ARG A 424 19.85 12.69 8.74
C ARG A 424 20.47 11.53 7.93
N ARG A 425 19.69 10.48 7.76
CA ARG A 425 20.05 9.07 7.71
C ARG A 425 18.83 8.24 7.28
N VAL A 426 17.82 8.80 6.62
CA VAL A 426 16.96 8.08 5.68
C VAL A 426 17.29 8.64 4.32
N ARG A 427 18.14 7.95 3.56
CA ARG A 427 18.49 8.38 2.20
C ARG A 427 17.62 7.62 1.21
N PRO A 428 16.65 8.29 0.54
CA PRO A 428 15.87 7.63 -0.50
C PRO A 428 16.83 7.24 -1.64
N LEU A 429 16.77 5.97 -2.04
CA LEU A 429 17.51 5.48 -3.21
C LEU A 429 16.64 5.61 -4.46
N PRO A 430 17.24 5.95 -5.63
CA PRO A 430 16.52 5.91 -6.90
C PRO A 430 16.00 4.50 -7.19
N ARG A 431 15.04 4.41 -8.11
CA ARG A 431 14.34 3.17 -8.50
C ARG A 431 15.34 2.01 -8.70
N ALA A 432 15.32 1.04 -7.79
CA ALA A 432 16.05 -0.21 -7.96
C ALA A 432 15.26 -1.11 -8.93
N GLY A 433 15.78 -1.30 -10.14
CA GLY A 433 15.24 -2.24 -11.10
C GLY A 433 15.43 -3.69 -10.65
N PRO A 434 14.70 -4.65 -11.24
CA PRO A 434 15.04 -6.07 -11.09
C PRO A 434 16.43 -6.29 -11.71
N GLY A 435 17.46 -6.43 -10.88
CA GLY A 435 18.85 -6.65 -11.32
C GLY A 435 19.85 -5.56 -10.91
N ASP A 436 19.42 -4.47 -10.28
CA ASP A 436 20.36 -3.45 -9.78
C ASP A 436 21.03 -3.94 -8.50
N HIS A 437 22.16 -4.62 -8.66
CA HIS A 437 23.11 -4.80 -7.58
C HIS A 437 23.71 -3.43 -7.24
N ALA A 438 23.49 -2.96 -6.01
CA ALA A 438 24.21 -1.81 -5.49
C ALA A 438 25.71 -2.14 -5.54
N SER A 439 26.42 -1.67 -6.57
CA SER A 439 27.87 -1.76 -6.60
C SER A 439 28.38 -0.85 -5.49
N CYS A 440 28.81 -1.46 -4.39
CA CYS A 440 29.41 -0.77 -3.27
C CYS A 440 30.74 -0.16 -3.73
N GLY A 441 30.70 1.06 -4.27
CA GLY A 441 31.89 1.86 -4.52
C GLY A 441 32.61 2.06 -3.20
N ARG A 442 33.86 1.58 -3.12
CA ARG A 442 34.70 1.65 -1.93
C ARG A 442 34.67 3.07 -1.34
N LEU A 443 34.03 3.22 -0.19
CA LEU A 443 34.24 4.35 0.71
C LEU A 443 35.67 4.20 1.26
N ARG A 444 36.66 4.80 0.60
CA ARG A 444 37.99 4.96 1.19
C ARG A 444 37.91 6.13 2.18
N GLY A 445 38.00 5.79 3.47
CA GLY A 445 38.24 6.74 4.55
C GLY A 445 39.52 7.52 4.30
N GLY A 446 39.49 8.80 4.67
CA GLY A 446 40.64 9.68 4.59
C GLY A 446 41.69 9.35 5.65
N ASP A 447 42.95 9.60 5.31
CA ASP A 447 43.94 10.01 6.29
C ASP A 447 44.95 11.00 5.66
N ARG A 448 45.58 11.75 6.56
CA ARG A 448 46.09 13.13 6.46
C ARG A 448 47.45 13.30 5.73
N GLY A 449 47.60 14.49 5.13
CA GLY A 449 48.75 15.38 5.39
C GLY A 449 50.00 15.32 4.49
N ARG A 450 50.19 16.37 3.66
CA ARG A 450 51.34 17.33 3.65
C ARG A 450 51.60 17.92 2.25
N ASP A 451 51.57 19.25 2.21
CA ASP A 451 52.37 20.22 1.44
C ASP A 451 52.86 19.89 0.02
N ALA A 452 52.42 20.71 -0.97
CA ALA A 452 53.25 21.78 -1.55
C ALA A 452 52.61 22.45 -2.79
N HIS A 453 52.78 23.77 -2.84
CA HIS A 453 52.50 24.72 -3.92
C HIS A 453 52.74 24.26 -5.38
N ARG A 454 51.79 24.53 -6.30
CA ARG A 454 51.93 25.44 -7.49
C ARG A 454 50.69 25.38 -8.42
N PRO A 455 50.48 26.39 -9.30
CA PRO A 455 49.15 26.84 -9.72
C PRO A 455 48.68 26.36 -11.09
N LEU A 456 47.37 26.51 -11.29
CA LEU A 456 46.60 26.38 -12.54
C LEU A 456 47.17 27.24 -13.69
N PRO A 457 46.91 26.84 -14.95
CA PRO A 457 46.72 27.80 -16.02
C PRO A 457 45.28 27.78 -16.57
N ASP A 458 44.68 28.97 -16.60
CA ASP A 458 43.57 29.37 -17.46
C ASP A 458 43.82 29.03 -18.93
N ARG A 459 42.79 28.52 -19.64
CA ARG A 459 42.45 28.90 -21.04
C ARG A 459 40.99 28.57 -21.39
N GLY A 460 40.17 29.63 -21.47
CA GLY A 460 39.38 30.02 -22.66
C GLY A 460 38.22 29.13 -23.19
N PRO A 461 37.27 29.73 -23.94
CA PRO A 461 35.85 29.35 -23.83
C PRO A 461 35.29 28.49 -24.98
N ALA A 462 34.20 27.79 -24.62
CA ALA A 462 33.04 27.33 -25.39
C ALA A 462 33.13 27.20 -26.92
N ALA A 463 32.94 25.96 -27.41
CA ALA A 463 32.40 25.71 -28.74
C ALA A 463 31.22 24.72 -28.64
N SER A 464 30.10 25.16 -29.19
CA SER A 464 28.86 24.43 -29.42
C SER A 464 29.08 23.23 -30.34
N ALA A 465 28.61 22.05 -29.94
CA ALA A 465 28.50 20.90 -30.82
C ALA A 465 27.11 20.28 -30.69
N GLN A 466 26.33 20.48 -31.74
CA GLN A 466 25.04 19.88 -32.00
C GLN A 466 25.19 18.35 -32.08
N HIS A 467 24.47 17.60 -31.24
CA HIS A 467 24.35 16.16 -31.41
C HIS A 467 23.26 15.83 -32.45
N ARG A 468 23.70 15.40 -33.63
CA ARG A 468 22.87 14.65 -34.59
C ARG A 468 22.59 13.24 -34.06
N PRO A 469 21.39 12.69 -34.28
CA PRO A 469 21.01 11.35 -33.82
C PRO A 469 21.59 10.26 -34.73
N CYS A 470 22.22 9.25 -34.14
CA CYS A 470 22.63 8.04 -34.85
C CYS A 470 21.42 7.15 -35.14
N ARG A 471 21.19 6.92 -36.44
CA ARG A 471 20.18 6.03 -37.01
C ARG A 471 20.46 4.56 -36.67
N ARG A 472 19.40 3.83 -36.32
CA ARG A 472 19.34 2.36 -36.38
C ARG A 472 19.39 1.90 -37.84
N SER A 473 20.14 0.84 -38.12
CA SER A 473 20.02 0.07 -39.37
C SER A 473 19.45 -1.33 -39.09
N PRO A 474 18.73 -1.95 -40.04
CA PRO A 474 17.86 -3.09 -39.79
C PRO A 474 18.46 -4.44 -40.24
N GLY A 475 17.95 -5.53 -39.68
CA GLY A 475 17.83 -6.82 -40.39
C GLY A 475 18.83 -7.92 -40.00
N ALA A 476 18.33 -8.92 -39.26
CA ALA A 476 18.68 -10.32 -39.48
C ALA A 476 17.39 -11.15 -39.27
N GLY A 477 16.97 -11.85 -40.33
CA GLY A 477 15.77 -12.69 -40.38
C GLY A 477 15.89 -14.03 -39.64
N PRO A 478 14.84 -14.86 -39.68
CA PRO A 478 14.61 -15.94 -38.73
C PRO A 478 15.37 -17.22 -39.10
N VAL A 479 15.90 -17.92 -38.10
CA VAL A 479 16.45 -19.27 -38.27
C VAL A 479 15.59 -20.28 -37.50
N GLY A 480 14.89 -21.11 -38.28
CA GLY A 480 14.89 -22.58 -38.11
C GLY A 480 14.22 -23.18 -36.89
N ALA A 481 13.01 -23.71 -37.10
CA ALA A 481 12.37 -24.69 -36.24
C ALA A 481 13.21 -25.98 -36.09
N GLY A 482 13.62 -26.29 -34.86
CA GLY A 482 14.20 -27.57 -34.47
C GLY A 482 13.27 -28.29 -33.49
N ARG A 483 12.65 -29.38 -33.95
CA ARG A 483 11.87 -30.32 -33.13
C ARG A 483 12.78 -30.95 -32.07
N VAL A 484 12.41 -30.88 -30.80
CA VAL A 484 12.89 -31.80 -29.76
C VAL A 484 11.69 -32.57 -29.20
N ARG A 485 11.69 -33.88 -29.47
CA ARG A 485 10.80 -34.87 -28.84
C ARG A 485 11.41 -35.34 -27.52
N GLY A 486 10.57 -35.48 -26.50
CA GLY A 486 10.85 -36.14 -25.22
C GLY A 486 9.97 -35.47 -24.16
N GLY A 487 8.91 -36.06 -23.62
CA GLY A 487 8.63 -37.47 -23.38
C GLY A 487 8.99 -37.80 -21.93
N LEU A 488 8.17 -37.37 -20.98
CA LEU A 488 8.14 -37.89 -19.61
C LEU A 488 6.73 -37.69 -19.05
N ARG A 489 5.99 -38.80 -18.98
CA ARG A 489 4.86 -39.00 -18.06
C ARG A 489 5.46 -39.35 -16.70
N LEU A 490 4.87 -38.83 -15.63
CA LEU A 490 4.87 -39.49 -14.33
C LEU A 490 3.46 -39.40 -13.77
N ASP A 491 2.99 -40.57 -13.35
CA ASP A 491 1.74 -40.85 -12.65
C ASP A 491 1.68 -40.21 -11.26
#